data_AF-A0A2D3TBG5-F1
#
_entry.id   AF-A0A2D3TBG5-F1
#
_cell.length_a   1.000
_cell.length_b   1.000
_cell.length_c   1.000
_cell.angle_alpha   90.00
_cell.angle_beta   90.00
_cell.angle_gamma   90.00
#
_symmetry.space_group_name_H-M   'P 1'
#
loop_
_entity.id
_entity.type
_entity.pdbx_description
1 polymer ?
#
loop_
_entity_poly.entity_id
_entity_poly.type
_entity_poly.pdbx_seq_one_letter_code
_entity_poly.pdbx_strand_id
1 'polypeptide(L)'
;MQKIGDITNTATPDGEFTEGNVAGGVSPTLLPAKWFNTIQRELCHVITKNGGVLNPDDDTQIVEILNSVFLSKNDNGADIPDKAQFIQNLGLSHTATLPLGTTQHTVMRGDDERVVQCHDWKQTVKAKELEGEPRYTTTIDLTGLSTERYYPVWWRFPPNEGANNWLTIHRSYATDREKFPFGQDITHLAGLLVQLEGGDTPWGGDAQYFHIKRLHQSYRKTVKALNYRMLCIARPVDGKYPMINGLSAGALNHSPVYSGGYLRGGLTYFVTSSFSHHRLGFSREEGEVEIFQWSYAGGDKIKHKEEDSVSIDSAFEIRFMVKPFGSDDPALGKDYADVTMPYAFDYDKRYQPKK
;
A
#
# COMPACT_ATOMS: atom_id res chain seq x y z
N MET A 1 -50.24 9.27 52.72
CA MET A 1 -51.56 8.93 53.27
C MET A 1 -51.52 8.88 54.80
N GLN A 2 -52.53 9.47 55.47
CA GLN A 2 -52.76 9.30 56.91
C GLN A 2 -53.06 7.83 57.23
N LYS A 3 -52.74 7.34 58.43
CA LYS A 3 -53.20 6.02 58.89
C LYS A 3 -54.62 6.10 59.46
N ILE A 4 -55.33 4.98 59.55
CA ILE A 4 -56.68 4.95 60.16
C ILE A 4 -56.62 5.29 61.67
N GLY A 5 -55.52 4.94 62.36
CA GLY A 5 -55.26 5.34 63.74
C GLY A 5 -55.09 6.85 63.98
N ASP A 6 -54.74 7.62 62.94
CA ASP A 6 -54.70 9.09 63.03
C ASP A 6 -56.11 9.72 62.97
N ILE A 7 -57.12 8.90 62.65
CA ILE A 7 -58.52 9.32 62.42
C ILE A 7 -59.46 8.76 63.48
N THR A 8 -59.21 7.55 63.96
CA THR A 8 -59.98 6.91 65.03
C THR A 8 -59.08 6.27 66.08
N ASN A 9 -59.52 6.33 67.34
CA ASN A 9 -58.88 5.68 68.48
C ASN A 9 -59.23 4.19 68.62
N THR A 10 -59.97 3.61 67.66
CA THR A 10 -60.36 2.17 67.63
C THR A 10 -59.46 1.32 66.73
N ALA A 11 -58.41 1.91 66.17
CA ALA A 11 -57.37 1.21 65.44
C ALA A 11 -56.42 0.47 66.42
N THR A 12 -55.59 -0.42 65.88
CA THR A 12 -54.50 -1.03 66.66
C THR A 12 -53.49 0.03 67.15
N PRO A 13 -52.63 -0.28 68.13
CA PRO A 13 -51.53 0.62 68.53
C PRO A 13 -50.60 1.03 67.38
N ASP A 14 -50.48 0.21 66.33
CA ASP A 14 -49.69 0.50 65.13
C ASP A 14 -50.45 1.39 64.11
N GLY A 15 -51.69 1.74 64.42
CA GLY A 15 -52.58 2.59 63.63
C GLY A 15 -53.27 1.88 62.46
N GLU A 16 -53.44 0.56 62.55
CA GLU A 16 -54.01 -0.30 61.50
C GLU A 16 -55.44 -0.78 61.84
N PHE A 17 -56.09 -1.40 60.85
CA PHE A 17 -57.43 -1.97 61.01
C PHE A 17 -57.41 -3.20 61.91
N THR A 18 -58.46 -3.36 62.69
CA THR A 18 -58.74 -4.56 63.48
C THR A 18 -60.23 -4.87 63.47
N GLU A 19 -60.55 -6.16 63.38
CA GLU A 19 -61.91 -6.68 63.58
C GLU A 19 -62.38 -6.56 65.04
N GLY A 20 -61.48 -6.15 65.94
CA GLY A 20 -61.72 -6.13 67.37
C GLY A 20 -61.87 -7.54 67.96
N ASN A 21 -62.30 -7.59 69.21
CA ASN A 21 -62.71 -8.80 69.90
C ASN A 21 -63.86 -8.43 70.83
N VAL A 22 -65.09 -8.59 70.35
CA VAL A 22 -66.30 -8.21 71.09
C VAL A 22 -66.43 -8.97 72.42
N ALA A 23 -65.96 -10.22 72.50
CA ALA A 23 -65.95 -11.00 73.74
C ALA A 23 -64.86 -10.55 74.72
N GLY A 24 -63.79 -9.93 74.21
CA GLY A 24 -62.68 -9.36 74.99
C GLY A 24 -62.78 -7.85 75.24
N GLY A 25 -63.89 -7.20 74.85
CA GLY A 25 -64.12 -5.77 75.07
C GLY A 25 -63.34 -4.83 74.13
N VAL A 26 -62.75 -5.33 73.05
CA VAL A 26 -62.04 -4.51 72.04
C VAL A 26 -62.98 -4.25 70.88
N SER A 27 -63.33 -2.99 70.64
CA SER A 27 -64.20 -2.60 69.51
C SER A 27 -63.48 -2.80 68.16
N PRO A 28 -64.22 -3.20 67.10
CA PRO A 28 -63.71 -3.14 65.73
C PRO A 28 -63.35 -1.70 65.32
N THR A 29 -62.47 -1.56 64.35
CA THR A 29 -62.07 -0.24 63.84
C THR A 29 -63.25 0.46 63.18
N LEU A 30 -63.57 1.66 63.65
CA LEU A 30 -64.55 2.54 63.03
C LEU A 30 -64.03 2.99 61.67
N LEU A 31 -64.93 3.12 60.68
CA LEU A 31 -64.61 3.65 59.35
C LEU A 31 -65.26 5.03 59.13
N PRO A 32 -64.69 6.14 59.64
CA PRO A 32 -65.23 7.47 59.43
C PRO A 32 -65.10 7.94 57.96
N ALA A 33 -66.02 8.81 57.52
CA ALA A 33 -65.95 9.45 56.20
C ALA A 33 -64.59 10.12 55.91
N LYS A 34 -63.92 10.64 56.94
CA LYS A 34 -62.57 11.22 56.82
C LYS A 34 -61.56 10.23 56.24
N TRP A 35 -61.67 8.93 56.55
CA TRP A 35 -60.81 7.88 55.99
C TRP A 35 -61.05 7.70 54.48
N PHE A 36 -62.30 7.50 54.08
CA PHE A 36 -62.66 7.35 52.66
C PHE A 36 -62.28 8.58 51.83
N ASN A 37 -62.51 9.78 52.36
CA ASN A 37 -62.08 11.03 51.73
C ASN A 37 -60.55 11.12 51.62
N THR A 38 -59.79 10.56 52.56
CA THR A 38 -58.33 10.50 52.48
C THR A 38 -57.87 9.61 51.33
N ILE A 39 -58.46 8.41 51.17
CA ILE A 39 -58.18 7.54 50.01
C ILE A 39 -58.56 8.24 48.71
N GLN A 40 -59.77 8.80 48.63
CA GLN A 40 -60.25 9.50 47.44
C GLN A 40 -59.30 10.63 47.03
N ARG A 41 -58.85 11.47 47.96
CA ARG A 41 -57.91 12.55 47.63
C ARG A 41 -56.58 12.02 47.08
N GLU A 42 -56.05 10.94 47.65
CA GLU A 42 -54.79 10.34 47.15
C GLU A 42 -54.96 9.78 45.74
N LEU A 43 -56.08 9.11 45.45
CA LEU A 43 -56.40 8.63 44.10
C LEU A 43 -56.60 9.80 43.10
N CYS A 44 -57.32 10.85 43.51
CA CYS A 44 -57.47 12.06 42.69
C CYS A 44 -56.12 12.76 42.42
N HIS A 45 -55.20 12.75 43.40
CA HIS A 45 -53.87 13.31 43.23
C HIS A 45 -53.01 12.50 42.25
N VAL A 46 -53.16 11.17 42.19
CA VAL A 46 -52.47 10.34 41.19
C VAL A 46 -52.82 10.83 39.78
N ILE A 47 -54.09 11.15 39.52
CA ILE A 47 -54.54 11.64 38.21
C ILE A 47 -54.03 13.07 37.95
N THR A 48 -54.33 13.99 38.86
CA THR A 48 -54.09 15.42 38.65
C THR A 48 -52.62 15.82 38.64
N LYS A 49 -51.77 15.17 39.46
CA LYS A 49 -50.32 15.46 39.49
C LYS A 49 -49.61 15.04 38.19
N ASN A 50 -50.15 14.07 37.48
CA ASN A 50 -49.63 13.59 36.20
C ASN A 50 -50.31 14.25 34.99
N GLY A 51 -50.97 15.40 35.19
CA GLY A 51 -51.57 16.19 34.11
C GLY A 51 -52.96 15.75 33.67
N GLY A 52 -53.56 14.74 34.31
CA GLY A 52 -54.94 14.32 34.06
C GLY A 52 -55.96 15.26 34.69
N VAL A 53 -57.17 15.30 34.12
CA VAL A 53 -58.30 16.08 34.64
C VAL A 53 -59.36 15.11 35.16
N LEU A 54 -59.83 15.28 36.39
CA LEU A 54 -60.85 14.40 36.97
C LEU A 54 -62.15 14.47 36.17
N ASN A 55 -62.68 13.31 35.80
CA ASN A 55 -63.92 13.16 35.05
C ASN A 55 -64.87 12.25 35.85
N PRO A 56 -66.00 12.77 36.37
CA PRO A 56 -66.93 11.97 37.16
C PRO A 56 -67.63 10.85 36.36
N ASP A 57 -67.56 10.89 35.03
CA ASP A 57 -68.19 9.90 34.15
C ASP A 57 -67.21 8.81 33.65
N ASP A 58 -65.96 8.77 34.17
CA ASP A 58 -64.91 7.85 33.75
C ASP A 58 -64.25 7.14 34.93
N ASP A 59 -64.46 5.83 35.02
CA ASP A 59 -63.87 4.98 36.07
C ASP A 59 -62.50 4.38 35.68
N THR A 60 -61.92 4.79 34.54
CA THR A 60 -60.66 4.26 33.99
C THR A 60 -59.47 5.21 34.13
N GLN A 61 -59.67 6.42 34.64
CA GLN A 61 -58.65 7.48 34.70
C GLN A 61 -57.32 7.07 35.37
N ILE A 62 -57.39 6.24 36.42
CA ILE A 62 -56.18 5.78 37.11
C ILE A 62 -55.36 4.88 36.18
N VAL A 63 -55.98 3.94 35.47
CA VAL A 63 -55.25 3.02 34.58
C VAL A 63 -54.69 3.78 33.38
N GLU A 64 -55.42 4.75 32.85
CA GLU A 64 -54.94 5.58 31.74
C GLU A 64 -53.71 6.40 32.12
N ILE A 65 -53.70 7.02 33.31
CA ILE A 65 -52.54 7.78 33.80
C ILE A 65 -51.34 6.87 34.10
N LEU A 66 -51.57 5.67 34.65
CA LEU A 66 -50.45 4.75 34.86
C LEU A 66 -49.82 4.32 33.53
N ASN A 67 -50.64 4.09 32.49
CA ASN A 67 -50.13 3.79 31.15
C ASN A 67 -49.40 4.97 30.49
N SER A 68 -49.69 6.22 30.86
CA SER A 68 -48.98 7.39 30.31
C SER A 68 -47.67 7.72 31.04
N VAL A 69 -47.54 7.32 32.31
CA VAL A 69 -46.38 7.66 33.14
C VAL A 69 -45.29 6.58 33.08
N PHE A 70 -45.64 5.32 32.82
CA PHE A 70 -44.69 4.23 32.77
C PHE A 70 -44.35 3.81 31.35
N LEU A 71 -43.08 3.48 31.12
CA LEU A 71 -42.64 2.91 29.85
C LEU A 71 -43.15 1.48 29.69
N SER A 72 -43.73 1.20 28.54
CA SER A 72 -44.22 -0.10 28.13
C SER A 72 -43.09 -0.95 27.56
N LYS A 73 -42.91 -2.14 28.15
CA LYS A 73 -41.93 -3.12 27.66
C LYS A 73 -42.17 -3.52 26.20
N ASN A 74 -43.43 -3.54 25.77
CA ASN A 74 -43.80 -4.03 24.43
C ASN A 74 -43.68 -2.93 23.36
N ASP A 75 -43.68 -1.67 23.76
CA ASP A 75 -43.61 -0.53 22.84
C ASP A 75 -42.16 -0.16 22.47
N ASN A 76 -41.16 -0.77 23.13
CA ASN A 76 -39.74 -0.64 22.80
C ASN A 76 -39.28 0.82 22.63
N GLY A 77 -39.81 1.73 23.46
CA GLY A 77 -39.47 3.16 23.43
C GLY A 77 -40.27 3.99 22.43
N ALA A 78 -41.27 3.43 21.73
CA ALA A 78 -42.18 4.18 20.88
C ALA A 78 -43.02 5.20 21.68
N ASP A 79 -43.31 4.86 22.93
CA ASP A 79 -44.02 5.60 23.96
C ASP A 79 -43.21 6.74 24.61
N ILE A 80 -41.93 6.91 24.24
CA ILE A 80 -41.12 8.05 24.69
C ILE A 80 -41.60 9.33 23.96
N PRO A 81 -42.04 10.38 24.69
CA PRO A 81 -42.56 11.60 24.09
C PRO A 81 -41.49 12.39 23.31
N ASP A 82 -40.31 12.58 23.90
CA ASP A 82 -39.18 13.25 23.25
C ASP A 82 -38.02 12.28 23.04
N LYS A 83 -38.07 11.60 21.88
CA LYS A 83 -37.05 10.63 21.48
C LYS A 83 -35.69 11.30 21.26
N ALA A 84 -35.65 12.55 20.80
CA ALA A 84 -34.40 13.27 20.52
C ALA A 84 -33.66 13.60 21.82
N GLN A 85 -34.36 14.17 22.81
CA GLN A 85 -33.79 14.45 24.13
C GLN A 85 -33.41 13.15 24.86
N PHE A 86 -34.20 12.08 24.73
CA PHE A 86 -33.86 10.78 25.30
C PHE A 86 -32.55 10.21 24.71
N ILE A 87 -32.40 10.23 23.39
CA ILE A 87 -31.16 9.84 22.69
C ILE A 87 -29.98 10.71 23.14
N GLN A 88 -30.20 12.03 23.32
CA GLN A 88 -29.16 12.94 23.82
C GLN A 88 -28.73 12.59 25.26
N ASN A 89 -29.67 12.32 26.16
CA ASN A 89 -29.39 11.98 27.56
C ASN A 89 -28.66 10.64 27.71
N LEU A 90 -28.84 9.72 26.76
CA LEU A 90 -28.07 8.49 26.66
C LEU A 90 -26.67 8.68 26.03
N GLY A 91 -26.33 9.89 25.57
CA GLY A 91 -25.07 10.18 24.90
C GLY A 91 -24.98 9.65 23.45
N LEU A 92 -26.12 9.37 22.82
CA LEU A 92 -26.21 8.74 21.49
C LEU A 92 -26.52 9.71 20.34
N SER A 93 -26.45 11.02 20.61
CA SER A 93 -26.93 12.11 19.74
C SER A 93 -26.53 11.97 18.26
N HIS A 94 -25.25 11.81 17.96
CA HIS A 94 -24.73 11.68 16.59
C HIS A 94 -24.49 10.23 16.16
N THR A 95 -24.60 9.27 17.09
CA THR A 95 -24.30 7.85 16.89
C THR A 95 -25.53 7.04 16.45
N ALA A 96 -26.74 7.55 16.67
CA ALA A 96 -27.99 6.82 16.44
C ALA A 96 -28.40 6.66 14.96
N THR A 97 -27.68 7.26 14.01
CA THR A 97 -28.04 7.24 12.57
C THR A 97 -27.28 6.19 11.76
N LEU A 98 -26.32 5.49 12.36
CA LEU A 98 -25.48 4.49 11.68
C LEU A 98 -25.27 3.25 12.57
N PRO A 99 -25.22 2.03 12.01
CA PRO A 99 -24.96 0.81 12.78
C PRO A 99 -23.54 0.80 13.39
N LEU A 100 -23.40 0.21 14.58
CA LEU A 100 -22.11 -0.04 15.25
C LEU A 100 -21.45 -1.29 14.65
N GLY A 101 -20.17 -1.21 14.24
CA GLY A 101 -19.47 -2.34 13.64
C GLY A 101 -18.11 -2.00 13.03
N THR A 102 -17.44 -3.01 12.46
CA THR A 102 -16.10 -2.92 11.85
C THR A 102 -16.12 -3.00 10.31
N THR A 103 -17.24 -2.66 9.67
CA THR A 103 -17.39 -2.76 8.20
C THR A 103 -17.53 -1.38 7.57
N GLN A 104 -17.48 -1.31 6.24
CA GLN A 104 -17.64 -0.06 5.51
C GLN A 104 -19.06 0.52 5.81
N HIS A 105 -19.14 1.82 6.12
CA HIS A 105 -20.36 2.54 6.50
C HIS A 105 -20.93 2.30 7.92
N THR A 106 -20.12 1.84 8.89
CA THR A 106 -20.49 1.78 10.32
C THR A 106 -19.77 2.85 11.15
N VAL A 107 -20.36 3.29 12.28
CA VAL A 107 -19.65 4.17 13.23
C VAL A 107 -18.60 3.34 13.96
N MET A 108 -17.33 3.74 13.85
CA MET A 108 -16.26 3.20 14.70
C MET A 108 -16.39 3.80 16.10
N ARG A 109 -16.28 2.97 17.15
CA ARG A 109 -16.16 3.48 18.53
C ARG A 109 -14.87 4.29 18.60
N GLY A 110 -14.96 5.58 18.94
CA GLY A 110 -13.82 6.51 18.96
C GLY A 110 -12.65 6.08 19.85
N ASP A 111 -12.91 5.17 20.80
CA ASP A 111 -11.93 4.62 21.75
C ASP A 111 -11.45 3.22 21.38
N ASP A 112 -11.72 2.73 20.16
CA ASP A 112 -11.19 1.45 19.70
C ASP A 112 -9.67 1.51 19.66
N GLU A 113 -9.03 0.66 20.45
CA GLU A 113 -7.59 0.62 20.65
C GLU A 113 -6.83 0.50 19.32
N ARG A 114 -7.38 -0.21 18.32
CA ARG A 114 -6.74 -0.38 17.01
C ARG A 114 -6.75 0.92 16.19
N VAL A 115 -7.78 1.75 16.35
CA VAL A 115 -7.91 3.04 15.66
C VAL A 115 -7.01 4.08 16.30
N VAL A 116 -6.98 4.12 17.63
CA VAL A 116 -6.09 5.01 18.40
C VAL A 116 -4.63 4.67 18.11
N GLN A 117 -4.26 3.38 18.18
CA GLN A 117 -2.90 2.93 17.86
C GLN A 117 -2.49 3.27 16.41
N CYS A 118 -3.40 3.11 15.45
CA CYS A 118 -3.13 3.47 14.05
C CYS A 118 -2.96 4.99 13.87
N HIS A 119 -3.82 5.80 14.49
CA HIS A 119 -3.72 7.26 14.43
C HIS A 119 -2.43 7.76 15.08
N ASP A 120 -2.13 7.27 16.29
CA ASP A 120 -0.91 7.60 17.02
C ASP A 120 0.33 7.16 16.24
N TRP A 121 0.32 5.96 15.66
CA TRP A 121 1.39 5.50 14.78
C TRP A 121 1.58 6.46 13.59
N LYS A 122 0.51 6.87 12.89
CA LYS A 122 0.62 7.81 11.76
C LYS A 122 1.19 9.18 12.15
N GLN A 123 0.92 9.64 13.37
CA GLN A 123 1.40 10.93 13.87
C GLN A 123 2.83 10.86 14.42
N THR A 124 3.22 9.71 14.97
CA THR A 124 4.51 9.54 15.66
C THR A 124 5.58 8.88 14.82
N VAL A 125 5.20 8.14 13.77
CA VAL A 125 6.15 7.43 12.91
C VAL A 125 7.11 8.42 12.27
N LYS A 126 8.41 8.17 12.45
CA LYS A 126 9.47 8.97 11.85
C LYS A 126 10.02 8.27 10.62
N ALA A 127 10.55 9.03 9.66
CA ALA A 127 11.20 8.46 8.47
C ALA A 127 12.33 7.48 8.83
N LYS A 128 13.05 7.69 9.94
CA LYS A 128 14.07 6.74 10.44
C LYS A 128 13.49 5.39 10.91
N GLU A 129 12.22 5.35 11.29
CA GLU A 129 11.50 4.14 11.72
C GLU A 129 10.88 3.42 10.51
N LEU A 130 10.75 4.13 9.39
CA LEU A 130 10.45 3.58 8.08
C LEU A 130 11.78 3.29 7.38
N GLU A 131 12.48 2.22 7.80
CA GLU A 131 13.71 1.71 7.16
C GLU A 131 13.44 1.11 5.75
N GLY A 132 12.58 1.75 4.97
CA GLY A 132 12.19 1.32 3.64
C GLY A 132 13.16 1.84 2.60
N GLU A 133 14.14 1.03 2.21
CA GLU A 133 14.79 1.24 0.92
C GLU A 133 13.78 0.91 -0.19
N PRO A 134 13.55 1.80 -1.17
CA PRO A 134 12.59 1.53 -2.24
C PRO A 134 13.04 0.31 -3.04
N ARG A 135 12.23 -0.75 -3.07
CA ARG A 135 12.50 -1.99 -3.80
C ARG A 135 11.48 -2.19 -4.92
N TYR A 136 11.95 -2.10 -6.15
CA TYR A 136 11.13 -2.33 -7.34
C TYR A 136 11.49 -3.69 -7.94
N THR A 137 10.50 -4.51 -8.32
CA THR A 137 10.72 -5.77 -9.03
C THR A 137 10.00 -5.73 -10.37
N THR A 138 10.75 -5.99 -11.45
CA THR A 138 10.24 -6.06 -12.82
C THR A 138 10.50 -7.46 -13.38
N THR A 139 9.51 -8.00 -14.08
CA THR A 139 9.66 -9.29 -14.78
C THR A 139 10.11 -9.04 -16.21
N ILE A 140 11.19 -9.70 -16.63
CA ILE A 140 11.64 -9.76 -18.02
C ILE A 140 11.27 -11.15 -18.53
N ASP A 141 10.19 -11.22 -19.31
CA ASP A 141 9.74 -12.44 -19.95
C ASP A 141 10.39 -12.56 -21.32
N LEU A 142 11.29 -13.54 -21.49
CA LEU A 142 11.86 -13.94 -22.79
C LEU A 142 11.40 -15.34 -23.21
N THR A 143 10.34 -15.87 -22.59
CA THR A 143 9.80 -17.19 -22.94
C THR A 143 9.20 -17.21 -24.33
N GLY A 144 9.25 -18.37 -24.99
CA GLY A 144 8.88 -18.53 -26.40
C GLY A 144 9.91 -18.02 -27.41
N LEU A 145 10.97 -17.34 -26.95
CA LEU A 145 12.10 -16.92 -27.79
C LEU A 145 13.17 -18.01 -27.87
N SER A 146 14.07 -17.90 -28.85
CA SER A 146 15.13 -18.90 -29.06
C SER A 146 16.08 -19.00 -27.87
N THR A 147 16.31 -20.23 -27.39
CA THR A 147 17.29 -20.49 -26.32
C THR A 147 18.73 -20.32 -26.78
N GLU A 148 18.99 -20.28 -28.08
CA GLU A 148 20.32 -20.12 -28.69
C GLU A 148 20.66 -18.66 -28.98
N ARG A 149 19.84 -17.73 -28.48
CA ARG A 149 20.05 -16.29 -28.60
C ARG A 149 20.04 -15.62 -27.24
N TYR A 150 20.73 -14.48 -27.18
CA TYR A 150 20.69 -13.58 -26.04
C TYR A 150 20.08 -12.24 -26.45
N TYR A 151 19.11 -11.78 -25.67
CA TYR A 151 18.29 -10.60 -25.93
C TYR A 151 18.74 -9.42 -25.05
N PRO A 152 18.68 -8.19 -25.59
CA PRO A 152 19.19 -7.00 -24.91
C PRO A 152 18.31 -6.59 -23.72
N VAL A 153 18.98 -6.26 -22.61
CA VAL A 153 18.40 -5.65 -21.41
C VAL A 153 19.27 -4.47 -21.00
N TRP A 154 18.68 -3.30 -20.80
CA TRP A 154 19.37 -2.06 -20.49
C TRP A 154 18.76 -1.33 -19.31
N TRP A 155 19.59 -0.56 -18.61
CA TRP A 155 19.12 0.30 -17.53
C TRP A 155 19.97 1.55 -17.38
N ARG A 156 19.44 2.51 -16.61
CA ARG A 156 20.16 3.71 -16.18
C ARG A 156 20.23 3.76 -14.66
N PHE A 157 21.43 3.72 -14.11
CA PHE A 157 21.60 4.08 -12.71
C PHE A 157 21.21 5.56 -12.50
N PRO A 158 20.49 5.89 -11.42
CA PRO A 158 20.27 7.27 -11.02
C PRO A 158 21.58 8.02 -10.73
N PRO A 159 21.58 9.36 -10.79
CA PRO A 159 22.60 10.19 -10.17
C PRO A 159 22.76 9.86 -8.68
N ASN A 160 23.86 10.26 -8.04
CA ASN A 160 24.20 9.86 -6.67
C ASN A 160 23.42 10.64 -5.58
N GLU A 161 22.22 11.12 -5.90
CA GLU A 161 21.28 11.75 -4.96
C GLU A 161 20.54 10.68 -4.15
N GLY A 162 21.24 10.02 -3.21
CA GLY A 162 20.61 9.00 -2.34
C GLY A 162 21.51 7.85 -1.87
N ALA A 163 22.78 7.82 -2.30
CA ALA A 163 23.77 6.76 -2.08
C ALA A 163 23.44 5.39 -2.73
N ASN A 164 24.51 4.70 -3.18
CA ASN A 164 24.60 3.31 -3.62
C ASN A 164 23.37 2.71 -4.34
N ASN A 165 23.21 3.01 -5.63
CA ASN A 165 22.20 2.33 -6.43
C ASN A 165 22.61 0.89 -6.72
N TRP A 166 21.66 -0.03 -6.61
CA TRP A 166 21.89 -1.45 -6.89
C TRP A 166 20.78 -2.05 -7.76
N LEU A 167 21.15 -3.12 -8.47
CA LEU A 167 20.27 -3.90 -9.31
C LEU A 167 20.65 -5.38 -9.22
N THR A 168 19.66 -6.25 -9.06
CA THR A 168 19.83 -7.70 -9.04
C THR A 168 19.03 -8.34 -10.14
N ILE A 169 19.66 -9.10 -11.03
CA ILE A 169 19.00 -9.96 -12.01
C ILE A 169 19.05 -11.40 -11.48
N HIS A 170 17.90 -12.03 -11.31
CA HIS A 170 17.84 -13.37 -10.72
C HIS A 170 16.74 -14.24 -11.33
N ARG A 171 16.94 -15.55 -11.21
CA ARG A 171 15.91 -16.56 -11.46
C ARG A 171 16.26 -17.86 -10.74
N SER A 172 15.24 -18.62 -10.33
CA SER A 172 15.41 -19.99 -9.86
C SER A 172 15.68 -20.93 -11.03
N TYR A 173 16.43 -22.01 -10.79
CA TYR A 173 16.77 -22.98 -11.83
C TYR A 173 15.55 -23.71 -12.42
N ALA A 174 14.43 -23.74 -11.69
CA ALA A 174 13.21 -24.45 -12.05
C ALA A 174 12.13 -23.54 -12.68
N THR A 175 12.34 -22.21 -12.71
CA THR A 175 11.39 -21.27 -13.32
C THR A 175 11.20 -21.60 -14.80
N ASP A 176 9.95 -21.63 -15.27
CA ASP A 176 9.52 -21.97 -16.64
C ASP A 176 9.61 -23.47 -17.02
N ARG A 177 9.79 -24.38 -16.06
CA ARG A 177 9.93 -25.83 -16.34
C ARG A 177 8.73 -26.42 -17.08
N GLU A 178 7.55 -25.90 -16.81
CA GLU A 178 6.28 -26.28 -17.42
C GLU A 178 6.18 -25.84 -18.89
N LYS A 179 7.03 -24.91 -19.32
CA LYS A 179 7.07 -24.40 -20.70
C LYS A 179 8.08 -25.17 -21.57
N PHE A 180 8.82 -26.10 -20.97
CA PHE A 180 9.80 -26.96 -21.65
C PHE A 180 10.78 -26.21 -22.58
N PRO A 181 11.41 -25.10 -22.15
CA PRO A 181 12.22 -24.25 -23.04
C PRO A 181 13.42 -24.99 -23.64
N PHE A 182 13.89 -26.06 -22.99
CA PHE A 182 14.98 -26.91 -23.47
C PHE A 182 14.53 -28.35 -23.78
N GLY A 183 13.22 -28.59 -23.92
CA GLY A 183 12.65 -29.93 -24.14
C GLY A 183 11.99 -30.54 -22.90
N GLN A 184 11.18 -31.57 -23.14
CA GLN A 184 10.21 -32.11 -22.16
C GLN A 184 10.85 -32.85 -20.97
N ASP A 185 12.03 -33.43 -21.18
CA ASP A 185 12.74 -34.23 -20.16
C ASP A 185 13.74 -33.41 -19.34
N ILE A 186 13.81 -32.09 -19.55
CA ILE A 186 14.78 -31.22 -18.86
C ILE A 186 14.14 -30.54 -17.66
N THR A 187 14.51 -31.00 -16.46
CA THR A 187 13.94 -30.49 -15.19
C THR A 187 14.76 -29.38 -14.54
N HIS A 188 16.07 -29.35 -14.77
CA HIS A 188 16.96 -28.29 -14.31
C HIS A 188 17.28 -27.35 -15.48
N LEU A 189 16.69 -26.15 -15.49
CA LEU A 189 16.78 -25.22 -16.62
C LEU A 189 18.03 -24.34 -16.51
N ALA A 190 18.01 -23.31 -15.65
CA ALA A 190 19.17 -22.44 -15.42
C ALA A 190 18.96 -21.51 -14.21
N GLY A 191 19.85 -21.53 -13.23
CA GLY A 191 19.82 -20.56 -12.13
C GLY A 191 20.68 -19.34 -12.45
N LEU A 192 20.22 -18.15 -12.06
CA LEU A 192 20.99 -16.91 -12.20
C LEU A 192 20.90 -16.08 -10.92
N LEU A 193 22.04 -15.57 -10.49
CA LEU A 193 22.14 -14.44 -9.58
C LEU A 193 23.22 -13.49 -10.11
N VAL A 194 22.83 -12.28 -10.50
CA VAL A 194 23.74 -11.16 -10.79
C VAL A 194 23.38 -10.05 -9.83
N GLN A 195 24.33 -9.59 -9.02
CA GLN A 195 24.17 -8.42 -8.17
C GLN A 195 25.12 -7.33 -8.64
N LEU A 196 24.55 -6.17 -8.96
CA LEU A 196 25.23 -5.03 -9.51
C LEU A 196 25.09 -3.83 -8.58
N GLU A 197 26.14 -3.03 -8.55
CA GLU A 197 26.17 -1.69 -7.96
C GLU A 197 26.63 -0.71 -9.04
N GLY A 198 26.06 0.49 -9.03
CA GLY A 198 26.47 1.53 -9.96
C GLY A 198 26.01 2.92 -9.56
N GLY A 199 26.63 3.92 -10.16
CA GLY A 199 26.32 5.32 -9.94
C GLY A 199 26.36 6.06 -11.26
N ASP A 200 25.28 6.81 -11.52
CA ASP A 200 25.08 7.59 -12.73
C ASP A 200 25.22 6.79 -14.04
N THR A 201 25.12 7.49 -15.17
CA THR A 201 25.33 6.95 -16.51
C THR A 201 26.72 7.31 -17.02
N PRO A 202 27.23 6.61 -18.05
CA PRO A 202 28.54 6.91 -18.62
C PRO A 202 28.70 8.33 -19.22
N TRP A 203 27.60 9.02 -19.50
CA TRP A 203 27.55 10.42 -19.94
C TRP A 203 27.11 11.39 -18.83
N GLY A 204 26.79 10.87 -17.65
CA GLY A 204 26.43 11.71 -16.52
C GLY A 204 27.64 12.46 -15.96
N GLY A 205 27.38 13.56 -15.24
CA GLY A 205 28.43 14.41 -14.68
C GLY A 205 28.86 14.02 -13.26
N ASP A 206 28.19 13.06 -12.64
CA ASP A 206 28.41 12.66 -11.25
C ASP A 206 29.48 11.55 -11.14
N ALA A 207 29.77 11.06 -9.93
CA ALA A 207 30.68 9.94 -9.71
C ALA A 207 30.14 8.67 -10.39
N GLN A 208 30.84 8.27 -11.46
CA GLN A 208 30.50 7.14 -12.31
C GLN A 208 31.15 5.86 -11.83
N TYR A 209 30.37 4.80 -11.63
CA TYR A 209 30.91 3.47 -11.40
C TYR A 209 29.93 2.37 -11.80
N PHE A 210 30.47 1.19 -12.05
CA PHE A 210 29.73 -0.02 -12.36
C PHE A 210 30.48 -1.22 -11.84
N HIS A 211 29.79 -2.06 -11.09
CA HIS A 211 30.43 -3.13 -10.37
C HIS A 211 29.56 -4.37 -10.30
N ILE A 212 30.15 -5.53 -10.57
CA ILE A 212 29.50 -6.83 -10.40
C ILE A 212 29.90 -7.36 -9.03
N LYS A 213 29.04 -7.19 -8.03
CA LYS A 213 29.30 -7.69 -6.67
C LYS A 213 29.34 -9.22 -6.61
N ARG A 214 28.38 -9.84 -7.31
CA ARG A 214 28.21 -11.30 -7.36
C ARG A 214 27.65 -11.69 -8.72
N LEU A 215 28.19 -12.75 -9.30
CA LEU A 215 27.63 -13.41 -10.46
C LEU A 215 27.80 -14.90 -10.31
N HIS A 216 26.68 -15.61 -10.25
CA HIS A 216 26.66 -17.06 -10.21
C HIS A 216 25.59 -17.60 -11.13
N GLN A 217 25.94 -18.65 -11.87
CA GLN A 217 25.07 -19.33 -12.82
C GLN A 217 25.13 -20.82 -12.55
N SER A 218 23.99 -21.50 -12.67
CA SER A 218 23.92 -22.96 -12.55
C SER A 218 23.23 -23.58 -13.76
N TYR A 219 23.68 -24.79 -14.13
CA TYR A 219 23.21 -25.61 -15.25
C TYR A 219 23.48 -25.04 -16.65
N ARG A 220 23.05 -23.80 -16.95
CA ARG A 220 23.27 -23.15 -18.25
C ARG A 220 23.64 -21.68 -18.07
N LYS A 221 24.47 -21.16 -18.96
CA LYS A 221 24.82 -19.74 -19.01
C LYS A 221 23.61 -18.94 -19.49
N THR A 222 23.23 -17.90 -18.77
CA THR A 222 22.01 -17.11 -19.01
C THR A 222 22.27 -15.63 -19.17
N VAL A 223 23.47 -15.14 -18.86
CA VAL A 223 23.85 -13.73 -19.03
C VAL A 223 25.19 -13.58 -19.75
N LYS A 224 25.27 -12.60 -20.66
CA LYS A 224 26.49 -12.20 -21.38
C LYS A 224 26.60 -10.68 -21.49
N ALA A 225 27.82 -10.18 -21.73
CA ALA A 225 28.10 -8.79 -22.06
C ALA A 225 27.48 -7.73 -21.12
N LEU A 226 27.46 -7.98 -19.81
CA LEU A 226 27.21 -6.95 -18.80
C LEU A 226 28.30 -5.89 -18.89
N ASN A 227 27.93 -4.66 -19.21
CA ASN A 227 28.83 -3.55 -19.41
C ASN A 227 28.23 -2.26 -18.83
N TYR A 228 29.11 -1.39 -18.30
CA TYR A 228 28.69 -0.04 -17.88
C TYR A 228 28.14 0.79 -19.04
N ARG A 229 28.75 0.62 -20.22
CA ARG A 229 28.24 1.12 -21.50
C ARG A 229 27.74 -0.06 -22.33
N MET A 230 26.42 -0.18 -22.46
CA MET A 230 25.81 -1.32 -23.14
C MET A 230 26.31 -1.47 -24.58
N LEU A 231 26.64 -2.71 -24.97
CA LEU A 231 26.98 -3.04 -26.36
C LEU A 231 25.78 -2.76 -27.27
N CYS A 232 26.01 -1.94 -28.29
CA CYS A 232 25.04 -1.45 -29.26
C CYS A 232 25.62 -1.49 -30.69
N ILE A 233 24.80 -1.14 -31.67
CA ILE A 233 25.14 -0.95 -33.08
C ILE A 233 24.87 0.50 -33.42
N ALA A 234 25.86 1.19 -34.00
CA ALA A 234 25.71 2.58 -34.40
C ALA A 234 24.97 2.68 -35.75
N ARG A 235 23.94 3.50 -35.84
CA ARG A 235 23.21 3.84 -37.08
C ARG A 235 23.13 5.35 -37.27
N PRO A 236 22.98 5.85 -38.51
CA PRO A 236 22.57 7.23 -38.73
C PRO A 236 21.15 7.46 -38.19
N VAL A 237 20.82 8.71 -37.89
CA VAL A 237 19.47 9.10 -37.46
C VAL A 237 18.59 9.24 -38.70
N ASP A 238 18.94 10.20 -39.55
CA ASP A 238 18.32 10.49 -40.85
C ASP A 238 19.36 10.67 -41.98
N GLY A 239 20.66 10.61 -41.67
CA GLY A 239 21.75 10.79 -42.62
C GLY A 239 22.03 12.25 -42.96
N LYS A 240 21.47 13.20 -42.20
CA LYS A 240 21.66 14.63 -42.44
C LYS A 240 23.04 15.11 -42.02
N TYR A 241 23.62 14.48 -40.99
CA TYR A 241 24.91 14.84 -40.42
C TYR A 241 25.88 13.65 -40.49
N PRO A 242 27.21 13.89 -40.42
CA PRO A 242 28.15 12.78 -40.37
C PRO A 242 28.00 11.99 -39.07
N MET A 243 28.35 10.72 -39.11
CA MET A 243 28.39 9.89 -37.91
C MET A 243 29.37 10.48 -36.88
N ILE A 244 28.96 10.52 -35.62
CA ILE A 244 29.78 11.04 -34.51
C ILE A 244 31.17 10.39 -34.49
N ASN A 245 32.22 11.19 -34.25
CA ASN A 245 33.62 10.74 -34.16
C ASN A 245 34.11 9.85 -35.33
N GLY A 246 33.54 10.00 -36.52
CA GLY A 246 33.90 9.19 -37.69
C GLY A 246 33.49 7.71 -37.60
N LEU A 247 32.55 7.37 -36.70
CA LEU A 247 32.03 6.00 -36.59
C LEU A 247 31.40 5.53 -37.91
N SER A 248 31.60 4.27 -38.25
CA SER A 248 30.92 3.68 -39.41
C SER A 248 29.53 3.17 -39.04
N ALA A 249 28.54 3.41 -39.89
CA ALA A 249 27.21 2.85 -39.72
C ALA A 249 27.28 1.31 -39.72
N GLY A 250 26.67 0.68 -38.73
CA GLY A 250 26.71 -0.77 -38.48
C GLY A 250 27.86 -1.25 -37.62
N ALA A 251 28.79 -0.37 -37.23
CA ALA A 251 29.84 -0.73 -36.29
C ALA A 251 29.25 -1.05 -34.90
N LEU A 252 29.86 -2.03 -34.23
CA LEU A 252 29.63 -2.23 -32.80
C LEU A 252 30.15 -1.02 -32.04
N ASN A 253 29.35 -0.56 -31.08
CA ASN A 253 29.66 0.59 -30.25
C ASN A 253 29.09 0.38 -28.84
N HIS A 254 29.26 1.36 -27.97
CA HIS A 254 28.88 1.31 -26.58
C HIS A 254 28.01 2.52 -26.22
N SER A 255 26.82 2.26 -25.65
CA SER A 255 25.87 3.33 -25.29
C SER A 255 26.46 4.24 -24.22
N PRO A 256 26.41 5.58 -24.40
CA PRO A 256 26.85 6.52 -23.39
C PRO A 256 25.77 6.74 -22.30
N VAL A 257 24.53 6.31 -22.54
CA VAL A 257 23.39 6.56 -21.64
C VAL A 257 23.03 5.34 -20.80
N TYR A 258 23.17 4.15 -21.37
CA TYR A 258 22.67 2.92 -20.76
C TYR A 258 23.80 1.97 -20.39
N SER A 259 23.72 1.45 -19.17
CA SER A 259 24.32 0.17 -18.81
C SER A 259 23.43 -0.96 -19.29
N GLY A 260 23.98 -2.15 -19.44
CA GLY A 260 23.17 -3.26 -19.92
C GLY A 260 23.93 -4.54 -20.09
N GLY A 261 23.20 -5.55 -20.51
CA GLY A 261 23.72 -6.84 -20.90
C GLY A 261 22.71 -7.61 -21.71
N TYR A 262 23.00 -8.89 -21.91
CA TYR A 262 22.23 -9.76 -22.80
C TYR A 262 21.83 -11.01 -22.02
N LEU A 263 20.53 -11.34 -22.05
CA LEU A 263 19.94 -12.48 -21.34
C LEU A 263 19.46 -13.56 -22.31
N ARG A 264 19.68 -14.84 -21.99
CA ARG A 264 19.29 -15.96 -22.84
C ARG A 264 17.78 -16.00 -23.08
N GLY A 265 17.36 -16.22 -24.32
CA GLY A 265 15.96 -16.42 -24.67
C GLY A 265 15.37 -17.72 -24.12
N GLY A 266 14.05 -17.83 -24.16
CA GLY A 266 13.31 -18.99 -23.66
C GLY A 266 13.07 -18.98 -22.15
N LEU A 267 13.49 -17.94 -21.43
CA LEU A 267 13.49 -17.91 -19.95
C LEU A 267 12.88 -16.63 -19.40
N THR A 268 12.24 -16.72 -18.23
CA THR A 268 11.80 -15.57 -17.42
C THR A 268 12.88 -15.18 -16.42
N TYR A 269 13.08 -13.86 -16.27
CA TYR A 269 14.02 -13.26 -15.33
C TYR A 269 13.31 -12.23 -14.44
N PHE A 270 13.82 -12.04 -13.23
CA PHE A 270 13.37 -11.00 -12.33
C PHE A 270 14.49 -10.00 -12.11
N VAL A 271 14.15 -8.72 -12.24
CA VAL A 271 15.06 -7.61 -11.95
C VAL A 271 14.55 -6.87 -10.74
N THR A 272 15.33 -6.88 -9.66
CA THR A 272 15.01 -6.17 -8.41
C THR A 272 16.02 -5.04 -8.22
N SER A 273 15.58 -3.81 -7.97
CA SER A 273 16.45 -2.62 -7.90
C SER A 273 16.04 -1.60 -6.83
N SER A 274 16.99 -0.74 -6.45
CA SER A 274 16.74 0.43 -5.59
C SER A 274 16.05 1.61 -6.31
N PHE A 275 15.91 1.50 -7.64
CA PHE A 275 15.33 2.54 -8.50
C PHE A 275 14.17 2.02 -9.34
N SER A 276 13.30 2.95 -9.74
CA SER A 276 12.03 2.63 -10.40
C SER A 276 12.20 2.03 -11.80
N HIS A 277 11.26 1.17 -12.17
CA HIS A 277 11.23 0.36 -13.40
C HIS A 277 11.28 1.19 -14.70
N HIS A 278 10.91 2.47 -14.68
CA HIS A 278 11.00 3.35 -15.87
C HIS A 278 12.44 3.52 -16.40
N ARG A 279 13.45 3.14 -15.61
CA ARG A 279 14.87 3.17 -15.98
C ARG A 279 15.38 1.83 -16.49
N LEU A 280 14.53 0.81 -16.64
CA LEU A 280 14.84 -0.51 -17.14
C LEU A 280 14.10 -0.75 -18.46
N GLY A 281 14.79 -1.29 -19.46
CA GLY A 281 14.21 -1.68 -20.74
C GLY A 281 14.76 -3.03 -21.21
N PHE A 282 13.99 -3.70 -22.06
CA PHE A 282 14.43 -4.92 -22.75
C PHE A 282 13.70 -5.02 -24.09
N SER A 283 14.23 -5.83 -25.01
CA SER A 283 13.55 -6.13 -26.28
C SER A 283 13.44 -7.62 -26.51
N ARG A 284 12.28 -8.04 -27.04
CA ARG A 284 12.00 -9.39 -27.55
C ARG A 284 12.13 -9.47 -29.07
N GLU A 285 12.32 -8.34 -29.74
CA GLU A 285 12.35 -8.25 -31.20
C GLU A 285 13.60 -8.93 -31.76
N GLU A 286 13.45 -9.66 -32.87
CA GLU A 286 14.59 -10.28 -33.57
C GLU A 286 15.43 -9.26 -34.35
N GLY A 287 14.83 -8.11 -34.67
CA GLY A 287 15.46 -7.00 -35.40
C GLY A 287 16.23 -6.02 -34.50
N GLU A 288 16.71 -4.95 -35.12
CA GLU A 288 17.33 -3.83 -34.41
C GLU A 288 16.26 -2.94 -33.76
N VAL A 289 16.44 -2.63 -32.48
CA VAL A 289 15.58 -1.73 -31.69
C VAL A 289 16.40 -0.53 -31.24
N GLU A 290 15.85 0.66 -31.45
CA GLU A 290 16.46 1.90 -30.97
C GLU A 290 16.32 2.01 -29.45
N ILE A 291 17.42 2.35 -28.77
CA ILE A 291 17.41 2.65 -27.34
C ILE A 291 17.73 4.12 -27.06
N PHE A 292 18.45 4.79 -27.95
CA PHE A 292 18.86 6.18 -27.82
C PHE A 292 19.27 6.76 -29.17
N GLN A 293 19.02 8.04 -29.39
CA GLN A 293 19.56 8.78 -30.53
C GLN A 293 20.03 10.17 -30.11
N TRP A 294 21.02 10.69 -30.84
CA TRP A 294 21.52 12.04 -30.68
C TRP A 294 21.87 12.60 -32.05
N SER A 295 21.34 13.77 -32.37
CA SER A 295 21.69 14.55 -33.55
C SER A 295 21.97 15.97 -33.11
N TYR A 296 22.99 16.56 -33.70
CA TYR A 296 23.42 17.91 -33.39
C TYR A 296 23.93 18.60 -34.66
N ALA A 297 23.46 19.82 -34.89
CA ALA A 297 23.57 20.50 -36.18
C ALA A 297 24.91 21.18 -36.44
N GLY A 298 25.82 21.21 -35.45
CA GLY A 298 27.04 22.00 -35.56
C GLY A 298 26.78 23.50 -35.39
N GLY A 299 27.88 24.24 -35.27
CA GLY A 299 27.87 25.69 -35.45
C GLY A 299 27.97 26.49 -34.16
N ASP A 300 27.97 25.84 -33.00
CA ASP A 300 28.18 26.55 -31.74
C ASP A 300 29.65 26.93 -31.57
N LYS A 301 29.87 28.17 -31.13
CA LYS A 301 31.21 28.71 -30.85
C LYS A 301 31.69 28.19 -29.50
N ILE A 302 32.71 27.34 -29.51
CA ILE A 302 33.41 26.91 -28.30
C ILE A 302 34.60 27.83 -28.07
N LYS A 303 34.60 28.54 -26.93
CA LYS A 303 35.73 29.36 -26.47
C LYS A 303 36.67 28.52 -25.62
N HIS A 304 37.92 28.39 -26.05
CA HIS A 304 38.97 27.74 -25.27
C HIS A 304 39.64 28.76 -24.36
N LYS A 305 39.50 28.59 -23.05
CA LYS A 305 40.03 29.53 -22.04
C LYS A 305 41.55 29.62 -22.03
N GLU A 306 42.24 28.58 -22.48
CA GLU A 306 43.71 28.49 -22.41
C GLU A 306 44.43 29.14 -23.59
N GLU A 307 43.81 29.21 -24.77
CA GLU A 307 44.45 29.66 -26.01
C GLU A 307 43.82 30.91 -26.63
N ASP A 308 42.81 31.52 -25.99
CA ASP A 308 41.98 32.61 -26.54
C ASP A 308 41.53 32.33 -27.98
N SER A 309 41.22 31.06 -28.24
CA SER A 309 40.83 30.54 -29.55
C SER A 309 39.35 30.18 -29.55
N VAL A 310 38.71 30.36 -30.71
CA VAL A 310 37.31 29.99 -30.93
C VAL A 310 37.28 28.89 -31.99
N SER A 311 36.84 27.70 -31.60
CA SER A 311 36.51 26.63 -32.54
C SER A 311 35.00 26.58 -32.79
N ILE A 312 34.62 26.14 -33.99
CA ILE A 312 33.22 25.82 -34.30
C ILE A 312 33.08 24.32 -34.10
N ASP A 313 32.09 23.90 -33.33
CA ASP A 313 31.85 22.48 -33.17
C ASP A 313 31.27 21.86 -34.46
N SER A 314 31.50 20.56 -34.60
CA SER A 314 31.12 19.84 -35.82
C SER A 314 29.73 19.25 -35.65
N ALA A 315 28.93 19.32 -36.72
CA ALA A 315 27.66 18.61 -36.78
C ALA A 315 27.90 17.10 -36.71
N PHE A 316 27.01 16.37 -36.06
CA PHE A 316 27.05 14.91 -36.05
C PHE A 316 25.69 14.29 -35.75
N GLU A 317 25.60 12.98 -35.99
CA GLU A 317 24.48 12.16 -35.58
C GLU A 317 24.90 10.76 -35.17
N ILE A 318 24.07 10.13 -34.34
CA ILE A 318 24.15 8.72 -34.01
C ILE A 318 22.82 8.23 -33.43
N ARG A 319 22.41 7.04 -33.86
CA ARG A 319 21.37 6.23 -33.26
C ARG A 319 22.00 4.96 -32.71
N PHE A 320 21.72 4.62 -31.46
CA PHE A 320 22.18 3.41 -30.80
C PHE A 320 21.08 2.35 -30.88
N MET A 321 21.38 1.28 -31.60
CA MET A 321 20.49 0.14 -31.77
C MET A 321 20.97 -1.05 -30.95
N VAL A 322 20.06 -1.89 -30.51
CA VAL A 322 20.33 -3.20 -29.91
C VAL A 322 19.60 -4.27 -30.70
N LYS A 323 20.11 -5.49 -30.71
CA LYS A 323 19.46 -6.66 -31.32
C LYS A 323 19.85 -7.92 -30.58
N PRO A 324 19.11 -9.02 -30.69
CA PRO A 324 19.59 -10.29 -30.17
C PRO A 324 20.82 -10.79 -30.94
N PHE A 325 21.71 -11.46 -30.21
CA PHE A 325 22.90 -12.11 -30.76
C PHE A 325 22.81 -13.62 -30.55
N GLY A 326 23.44 -14.39 -31.44
CA GLY A 326 23.60 -15.83 -31.21
C GLY A 326 24.46 -16.10 -29.97
N SER A 327 24.27 -17.25 -29.34
CA SER A 327 25.01 -17.65 -28.13
C SER A 327 26.52 -17.59 -28.29
N ASP A 328 27.02 -17.89 -29.48
CA ASP A 328 28.44 -17.96 -29.81
C ASP A 328 28.94 -16.72 -30.57
N ASP A 329 28.13 -15.66 -30.64
CA ASP A 329 28.52 -14.43 -31.32
C ASP A 329 29.72 -13.78 -30.59
N PRO A 330 30.84 -13.51 -31.29
CA PRO A 330 32.04 -12.96 -30.67
C PRO A 330 31.81 -11.58 -30.04
N ALA A 331 30.78 -10.83 -30.48
CA ALA A 331 30.43 -9.53 -29.90
C ALA A 331 30.04 -9.63 -28.42
N LEU A 332 29.47 -10.76 -27.99
CA LEU A 332 29.05 -10.98 -26.60
C LEU A 332 30.22 -11.27 -25.65
N GLY A 333 31.42 -11.53 -26.20
CA GLY A 333 32.61 -11.84 -25.43
C GLY A 333 32.57 -13.23 -24.77
N LYS A 334 33.53 -13.47 -23.86
CA LYS A 334 33.67 -14.74 -23.15
C LYS A 334 32.63 -14.88 -22.05
N ASP A 335 32.27 -16.14 -21.76
CA ASP A 335 31.42 -16.46 -20.62
C ASP A 335 32.05 -16.00 -19.29
N TYR A 336 31.18 -15.67 -18.35
CA TYR A 336 31.59 -15.43 -16.97
C TYR A 336 32.05 -16.73 -16.33
N ALA A 337 33.18 -16.67 -15.64
CA ALA A 337 33.62 -17.73 -14.74
C ALA A 337 32.56 -17.90 -13.64
N ASP A 338 32.26 -19.16 -13.28
CA ASP A 338 31.39 -19.42 -12.15
C ASP A 338 32.22 -19.25 -10.88
N VAL A 339 32.10 -18.09 -10.24
CA VAL A 339 32.81 -17.79 -9.00
C VAL A 339 31.80 -17.63 -7.88
N THR A 340 31.98 -18.41 -6.81
CA THR A 340 31.11 -18.42 -5.63
C THR A 340 31.53 -17.40 -4.58
N MET A 341 32.72 -16.82 -4.71
CA MET A 341 33.27 -15.80 -3.81
C MET A 341 32.62 -14.44 -4.06
N PRO A 342 32.22 -13.69 -3.01
CA PRO A 342 31.84 -12.27 -3.15
C PRO A 342 33.02 -11.47 -3.70
N TYR A 343 32.77 -10.42 -4.49
CA TYR A 343 33.80 -9.49 -4.98
C TYR A 343 34.86 -10.14 -5.90
N ALA A 344 34.54 -11.29 -6.48
CA ALA A 344 35.44 -12.02 -7.38
C ALA A 344 35.80 -11.27 -8.67
N PHE A 345 35.05 -10.21 -9.00
CA PHE A 345 35.24 -9.42 -10.21
C PHE A 345 35.76 -8.00 -9.94
N ASP A 346 36.18 -7.69 -8.71
CA ASP A 346 36.55 -6.31 -8.32
C ASP A 346 37.73 -5.74 -9.11
N TYR A 347 38.66 -6.61 -9.51
CA TYR A 347 39.83 -6.25 -10.32
C TYR A 347 39.68 -6.62 -11.80
N ASP A 348 38.47 -6.99 -12.24
CA ASP A 348 38.22 -7.37 -13.62
C ASP A 348 38.18 -6.14 -14.54
N LYS A 349 39.19 -6.04 -15.41
CA LYS A 349 39.32 -4.93 -16.36
C LYS A 349 38.31 -4.97 -17.50
N ARG A 350 37.52 -6.05 -17.67
CA ARG A 350 36.52 -6.16 -18.76
C ARG A 350 35.46 -5.06 -18.71
N TYR A 351 35.16 -4.52 -17.53
CA TYR A 351 34.09 -3.55 -17.31
C TYR A 351 34.61 -2.12 -17.13
N GLN A 352 35.92 -1.90 -17.15
CA GLN A 352 36.48 -0.56 -17.16
C GLN A 352 36.05 0.16 -18.45
N PRO A 353 35.82 1.49 -18.41
CA PRO A 353 35.59 2.25 -19.63
C PRO A 353 36.76 2.00 -20.58
N LYS A 354 36.49 1.35 -21.71
CA LYS A 354 37.46 1.24 -22.80
C LYS A 354 37.68 2.67 -23.30
N LYS A 355 38.94 3.13 -23.22
CA LYS A 355 39.35 4.46 -23.69
C LYS A 355 38.99 4.67 -25.15
#